data_AF-A0A255R4N8-F1
#
_entry.id   AF-A0A255R4N8-F1
#
_cell.length_a   1.000
_cell.length_b   1.000
_cell.length_c   1.000
_cell.angle_alpha   90.00
_cell.angle_beta   90.00
_cell.angle_gamma   90.00
#
_symmetry.space_group_name_H-M   'P 1'
#
loop_
_entity.id
_entity.type
_entity.pdbx_description
1 polymer ?
#
loop_
_entity_poly.entity_id
_entity_poly.type
_entity_poly.pdbx_seq_one_letter_code
_entity_poly.pdbx_strand_id
1 'polypeptide(L)' 'MKELTLTSEDKKNVNLPINPRDKVKIIRERETDGLLGAILPVLSVEPGFVHVIALGHEVIFRREDVILSR' A
#
# COMPACT_ATOMS: atom_id res chain seq x y z
N MET A 1 -9.76 9.20 -9.35
CA MET A 1 -9.16 8.66 -8.12
C MET A 1 -10.14 7.63 -7.54
N LYS A 2 -9.73 6.37 -7.41
CA LYS A 2 -10.58 5.30 -6.86
C LYS A 2 -10.09 4.99 -5.44
N GLU A 3 -11.02 4.72 -4.53
CA GLU A 3 -10.72 4.39 -3.13
C GLU A 3 -11.48 3.12 -2.72
N LEU A 4 -10.82 2.26 -1.95
CA LEU A 4 -11.39 1.03 -1.44
C LEU A 4 -12.10 1.29 -0.10
N THR A 5 -13.30 0.73 0.07
CA THR A 5 -13.97 0.73 1.37
C THR A 5 -13.15 -0.09 2.38
N LEU A 6 -12.67 0.56 3.45
CA LEU A 6 -11.85 -0.08 4.49
C LEU A 6 -12.70 -0.92 5.44
N THR A 7 -12.25 -2.16 5.70
CA THR A 7 -12.81 -3.01 6.76
C THR A 7 -12.38 -2.51 8.14
N SER A 8 -13.01 -3.03 9.20
CA SER A 8 -12.63 -2.72 10.58
C SER A 8 -11.19 -3.12 10.92
N GLU A 9 -10.64 -4.15 10.26
CA GLU A 9 -9.25 -4.57 10.41
C GLU A 9 -8.31 -3.62 9.66
N ASP A 10 -8.64 -3.30 8.41
CA ASP A 10 -7.89 -2.35 7.58
C ASP A 10 -7.71 -0.99 8.30
N LYS A 11 -8.78 -0.50 8.96
CA LYS A 11 -8.75 0.75 9.74
C LYS A 11 -7.77 0.73 10.90
N LYS A 12 -7.56 -0.43 11.54
CA LYS A 12 -6.55 -0.59 12.60
C LYS A 12 -5.13 -0.51 12.05
N ASN A 13 -4.96 -0.82 10.76
CA ASN A 13 -3.66 -0.91 10.10
C ASN A 13 -3.21 0.40 9.44
N VAL A 14 -4.08 1.41 9.31
CA VAL A 14 -3.79 2.69 8.64
C VAL A 14 -2.55 3.38 9.21
N ASN A 15 -2.39 3.40 10.54
CA ASN A 15 -1.33 4.14 11.24
C ASN A 15 -0.18 3.27 11.76
N LEU A 16 -0.15 1.97 11.41
CA LEU A 16 0.93 1.10 11.86
C LEU A 16 2.23 1.41 11.13
N PRO A 17 3.39 1.30 11.79
CA PRO A 17 4.67 1.38 11.10
C PRO A 17 4.75 0.28 10.04
N ILE A 18 5.22 0.64 8.85
CA ILE A 18 5.43 -0.28 7.73
C ILE A 18 6.94 -0.50 7.60
N ASN A 19 7.34 -1.76 7.41
CA ASN A 19 8.72 -2.18 7.27
C ASN A 19 8.95 -2.85 5.90
N PRO A 20 10.21 -2.93 5.42
CA PRO A 20 10.60 -3.64 4.19
C PRO A 20 10.31 -5.14 4.11
N ARG A 21 9.69 -5.73 5.15
CA ARG A 21 9.28 -7.14 5.19
C ARG A 21 7.77 -7.32 5.24
N ASP A 22 7.05 -6.21 5.37
CA ASP A 22 5.62 -6.21 5.47
C ASP A 22 4.99 -6.33 4.08
N LYS A 23 3.70 -6.63 4.08
CA LYS A 23 2.85 -6.48 2.90
C LYS A 23 1.93 -5.30 3.12
N VAL A 24 1.61 -4.60 2.04
CA VAL A 24 0.69 -3.48 2.09
C VAL A 24 -0.44 -3.69 1.11
N LYS A 25 -1.63 -3.26 1.52
CA LYS A 25 -2.80 -3.23 0.66
C LYS A 25 -2.96 -1.82 0.10
N ILE A 26 -3.10 -1.73 -1.21
CA ILE A 26 -3.36 -0.44 -1.88
C ILE A 26 -4.83 -0.09 -1.65
N ILE A 27 -5.08 1.06 -1.02
CA ILE A 27 -6.45 1.51 -0.70
C ILE A 27 -6.88 2.70 -1.55
N ARG A 28 -5.93 3.31 -2.27
CA ARG A 28 -6.19 4.44 -3.15
C ARG A 28 -5.26 4.38 -4.35
N GLU A 29 -5.84 4.59 -5.52
CA GLU A 29 -5.13 4.51 -6.79
C GLU A 29 -5.14 5.88 -7.48
N ARG A 30 -3.94 6.42 -7.74
CA ARG A 30 -3.75 7.71 -8.41
C ARG A 30 -3.40 7.56 -9.89
N GLU A 31 -2.45 6.68 -10.22
CA GLU A 31 -1.85 6.60 -11.56
C GLU A 31 -1.64 5.19 -12.08
N THR A 32 -1.39 4.19 -11.21
CA THR A 32 -1.21 2.79 -11.60
C THR A 32 -2.55 2.07 -11.72
N ASP A 33 -3.15 2.11 -12.92
CA ASP A 33 -4.46 1.51 -13.20
C ASP A 33 -4.47 0.01 -12.84
N GLY A 34 -5.28 -0.39 -11.85
CA GLY A 34 -5.59 -1.79 -11.54
C GLY A 34 -4.86 -2.41 -10.34
N LEU A 35 -4.21 -1.62 -9.48
CA LEU A 35 -3.60 -2.13 -8.24
C LEU A 35 -4.47 -1.91 -6.99
N LEU A 36 -5.61 -1.22 -7.11
CA LEU A 36 -6.54 -1.01 -6.00
C LEU A 36 -6.96 -2.34 -5.36
N GLY A 37 -6.76 -2.46 -4.06
CA GLY A 37 -7.03 -3.67 -3.29
C GLY A 37 -5.95 -4.74 -3.37
N ALA A 38 -4.93 -4.58 -4.22
CA ALA A 38 -3.81 -5.51 -4.29
C ALA A 38 -2.99 -5.48 -3.01
N ILE A 39 -2.53 -6.67 -2.59
CA ILE A 39 -1.61 -6.84 -1.47
C ILE A 39 -0.22 -7.12 -2.05
N LEU A 40 0.71 -6.22 -1.81
CA LEU A 40 2.04 -6.24 -2.41
C LEU A 40 3.14 -6.24 -1.35
N PRO A 41 4.27 -6.94 -1.60
CA PRO A 41 5.41 -6.90 -0.70
C PRO A 41 6.08 -5.52 -0.74
N VAL A 42 6.44 -5.02 0.42
CA VAL A 42 7.24 -3.80 0.55
C VAL A 42 8.69 -4.13 0.21
N LEU A 43 9.31 -3.32 -0.63
CA LEU A 43 10.73 -3.37 -0.95
C LEU A 43 11.52 -2.48 0.01
N SER A 44 11.07 -1.23 0.16
CA SER A 44 11.68 -0.22 1.02
C SER A 44 10.62 0.80 1.45
N VAL A 45 10.95 1.59 2.48
CA VAL A 45 10.08 2.64 3.01
C VAL A 45 10.90 3.91 3.13
N GLU A 46 10.39 4.98 2.55
CA GLU A 46 10.96 6.33 2.67
C GLU A 46 9.95 7.23 3.39
N PRO A 47 10.37 8.37 3.97
CA PRO A 47 9.45 9.28 4.64
C PRO A 47 8.28 9.70 3.73
N GLY A 48 7.08 9.20 4.03
CA GLY A 48 5.86 9.48 3.27
C GLY A 48 5.61 8.57 2.05
N PHE A 49 6.52 7.65 1.72
CA PHE A 49 6.42 6.78 0.55
C PHE A 49 6.71 5.32 0.87
N VAL A 50 6.06 4.41 0.13
CA VAL A 50 6.24 2.97 0.24
C VAL A 50 6.56 2.43 -1.15
N HIS A 51 7.71 1.78 -1.28
CA HIS A 51 8.16 1.16 -2.52
C HIS A 51 7.72 -0.29 -2.49
N VAL A 52 7.04 -0.74 -3.53
CA VAL A 52 6.54 -2.11 -3.67
C VAL A 52 6.92 -2.67 -5.03
N ILE A 53 6.97 -4.00 -5.14
CA ILE A 53 7.09 -4.66 -6.44
C ILE A 53 5.70 -5.08 -6.91
N ALA A 54 5.25 -4.51 -8.03
CA ALA A 54 4.01 -4.86 -8.71
C ALA A 54 4.30 -5.24 -10.16
N LEU A 55 3.75 -6.36 -10.63
CA LEU A 55 3.85 -6.79 -12.03
C LEU A 55 5.30 -6.85 -12.57
N GLY A 56 6.29 -7.12 -11.72
CA GLY A 56 7.70 -7.17 -12.10
C GLY A 56 8.44 -5.82 -12.11
N HIS A 57 7.77 -4.73 -11.70
CA HIS A 57 8.34 -3.39 -11.64
C HIS A 57 8.23 -2.79 -10.24
N GLU A 58 9.17 -1.92 -9.89
CA GLU A 58 9.07 -1.10 -8.69
C GLU A 58 8.01 -0.01 -8.90
N VAL A 59 7.08 0.08 -7.96
CA VAL A 59 6.02 1.08 -7.93
C VAL A 59 6.07 1.79 -6.59
N ILE A 60 5.98 3.11 -6.61
CA ILE A 60 6.04 3.95 -5.43
C ILE A 60 4.63 4.44 -5.12
N PHE A 61 4.16 4.17 -3.91
CA PHE A 61 2.90 4.68 -3.40
C PHE A 61 3.15 5.69 -2.29
N ARG A 62 2.24 6.66 -2.12
CA ARG A 62 2.23 7.46 -0.90
C ARG A 62 1.81 6.58 0.28
N ARG A 63 2.34 6.89 1.45
CA ARG A 63 2.00 6.19 2.70
C ARG A 63 0.50 6.25 3.01
N GLU A 64 -0.18 7.33 2.63
CA GLU A 64 -1.63 7.51 2.80
C GLU A 64 -2.48 6.70 1.82
N ASP A 65 -1.88 6.22 0.72
CA ASP A 65 -2.57 5.46 -0.32
C ASP A 65 -2.53 3.94 -0.03
N VAL A 66 -1.85 3.53 1.05
CA VAL A 66 -1.66 2.12 1.45
C VAL A 66 -1.87 1.90 2.95
N ILE A 67 -2.14 0.65 3.32
CA ILE A 67 -2.22 0.20 4.71
C ILE A 67 -1.42 -1.08 4.90
N LEU A 68 -0.99 -1.35 6.14
CA LEU A 68 -0.39 -2.63 6.48
C LEU A 68 -1.40 -3.77 6.27
N SER A 69 -0.96 -4.86 5.63
CA SER A 69 -1.72 -6.10 5.50
C SER A 69 -0.94 -7.21 6.22
N ARG A 70 -1.54 -7.81 7.25
CA ARG A 70 -0.97 -8.95 7.97
C ARG A 70 -1.48 -10.28 7.40
#